data_AF-A0A537Z2M1-F1
#
_entry.id   AF-A0A537Z2M1-F1
#
_cell.length_a   1.000
_cell.length_b   1.000
_cell.length_c   1.000
_cell.angle_alpha   90.00
_cell.angle_beta   90.00
_cell.angle_gamma   90.00
#
_symmetry.space_group_name_H-M   'P 1'
#
loop_
_entity.id
_entity.type
_entity.pdbx_description
1 polymer ?
#
loop_
_entity_poly.entity_id
_entity_poly.type
_entity_poly.pdbx_seq_one_letter_code
_entity_poly.pdbx_strand_id
1 'polypeptide(L)' 'VGDLLATAIERYGTSFASVLETARVWVNGDEPVDGDATVLSEGDEVAVLPPVSGG' A
#
# COMPACT_ATOMS: atom_id res chain seq x y z
N VAL A 1 2.39 -1.88 -8.07
CA VAL A 1 2.17 -1.61 -6.64
C VAL A 1 2.00 -2.92 -5.89
N GLY A 2 1.18 -3.84 -6.43
CA GLY A 2 0.95 -5.17 -5.85
C GLY A 2 2.24 -5.92 -5.53
N ASP A 3 3.22 -5.96 -6.44
CA ASP A 3 4.51 -6.65 -6.19
C ASP A 3 5.28 -6.08 -4.99
N LEU A 4 5.26 -4.76 -4.82
CA LEU A 4 5.85 -4.09 -3.66
C LEU A 4 5.13 -4.49 -2.38
N LEU A 5 3.80 -4.46 -2.39
CA LEU A 5 2.97 -4.83 -1.23
C LEU A 5 3.12 -6.32 -0.88
N ALA A 6 3.18 -7.21 -1.87
CA ALA A 6 3.44 -8.62 -1.67
C ALA A 6 4.80 -8.86 -1.01
N THR A 7 5.85 -8.19 -1.51
CA THR A 7 7.19 -8.23 -0.90
C THR A 7 7.17 -7.70 0.54
N ALA A 8 6.40 -6.64 0.81
CA ALA A 8 6.25 -6.11 2.16
C ALA A 8 5.49 -7.08 3.08
N ILE A 9 4.47 -7.78 2.59
CA ILE A 9 3.78 -8.84 3.33
C ILE A 9 4.74 -10.00 3.66
N GLU A 10 5.56 -10.43 2.71
CA GLU A 10 6.57 -11.47 2.97
C GLU A 10 7.58 -11.03 4.04
N ARG A 11 7.98 -9.75 4.02
CA ARG A 11 8.95 -9.20 4.96
C ARG A 11 8.39 -8.95 6.37
N TYR A 12 7.17 -8.44 6.48
CA TYR A 12 6.57 -7.99 7.74
C TYR A 12 5.51 -8.95 8.30
N GLY A 13 5.10 -9.93 7.50
CA GLY A 13 4.22 -11.02 7.89
C GLY A 13 2.75 -10.63 7.99
N THR A 14 1.98 -11.53 8.60
CA THR A 14 0.52 -11.49 8.64
C THR A 14 -0.05 -10.24 9.33
N SER A 15 0.65 -9.69 10.32
CA SER A 15 0.22 -8.47 11.00
C SER A 15 0.14 -7.27 10.04
N PHE A 16 1.09 -7.15 9.10
CA PHE A 16 1.07 -6.11 8.08
C PHE A 16 0.00 -6.38 7.04
N ALA A 17 -0.19 -7.64 6.63
CA ALA A 17 -1.28 -8.02 5.74
C ALA A 17 -2.66 -7.61 6.31
N SER A 18 -2.91 -7.82 7.60
CA SER A 18 -4.16 -7.41 8.25
C SER A 18 -4.35 -5.89 8.27
N VAL A 19 -3.28 -5.09 8.28
CA VAL A 19 -3.39 -3.63 8.14
C VAL A 19 -3.84 -3.29 6.72
N LEU A 20 -3.22 -3.90 5.71
CA LEU A 20 -3.53 -3.67 4.29
C LEU A 20 -4.99 -3.99 3.93
N GLU A 21 -5.61 -4.96 4.60
CA GLU A 21 -7.04 -5.30 4.39
C GLU A 21 -7.99 -4.12 4.65
N THR A 22 -7.58 -3.14 5.46
CA THR A 22 -8.43 -2.00 5.85
C THR A 22 -7.87 -0.64 5.45
N ALA A 23 -6.59 -0.60 5.08
CA ALA A 23 -5.90 0.62 4.70
C ALA A 23 -6.20 1.01 3.25
N ARG A 24 -6.05 2.31 2.94
CA ARG A 24 -5.90 2.79 1.56
C ARG A 24 -4.41 2.80 1.19
N VAL A 25 -4.12 2.54 -0.08
CA VAL A 25 -2.75 2.63 -0.62
C VAL A 25 -2.70 3.75 -1.64
N TRP A 26 -1.78 4.69 -1.46
CA TRP A 26 -1.56 5.81 -2.37
C TRP A 26 -0.16 5.77 -2.97
N VAL A 27 -0.03 6.25 -4.20
CA VAL A 27 1.23 6.41 -4.92
C VAL A 27 1.42 7.89 -5.22
N ASN A 28 2.52 8.48 -4.78
CA ASN A 28 2.84 9.89 -4.96
C ASN A 28 1.73 10.85 -4.47
N GLY A 29 0.99 10.44 -3.44
CA GLY A 29 -0.07 11.23 -2.82
C GLY A 29 -1.48 11.00 -3.36
N ASP A 30 -1.64 10.19 -4.41
CA ASP A 30 -2.94 9.93 -5.04
C ASP A 30 -3.30 8.44 -5.02
N GLU A 31 -4.59 8.13 -5.19
CA GLU A 31 -5.05 6.76 -5.36
C GLU A 31 -4.54 6.21 -6.71
N PRO A 32 -3.87 5.04 -6.73
CA PRO A 32 -3.30 4.48 -7.97
C PRO A 32 -4.39 4.15 -8.99
N VAL A 33 -4.28 4.71 -10.19
CA VAL A 33 -5.29 4.58 -11.26
C VAL A 33 -5.57 3.13 -11.63
N ASP A 34 -4.54 2.29 -11.68
CA ASP A 34 -4.64 0.87 -12.03
C ASP A 34 -4.62 -0.04 -10.77
N GLY A 35 -4.81 0.53 -9.58
CA GLY A 35 -4.74 -0.20 -8.32
C GLY A 35 -3.40 -0.94 -8.17
N ASP A 36 -3.46 -2.23 -7.83
CA ASP A 36 -2.27 -3.08 -7.65
C ASP A 36 -1.41 -3.19 -8.93
N ALA A 37 -2.04 -3.14 -10.11
CA ALA A 37 -1.35 -3.25 -11.39
C ALA A 37 -0.55 -1.99 -11.77
N THR A 38 -0.68 -0.90 -11.01
CA THR A 38 0.07 0.34 -11.25
C THR A 38 1.58 0.08 -11.23
N VAL A 39 2.26 0.37 -12.33
CA VAL A 39 3.72 0.20 -12.44
C VAL A 39 4.41 1.33 -11.67
N LEU A 40 5.36 0.97 -10.80
CA LEU A 40 6.16 1.92 -10.03
C LEU A 40 7.48 2.20 -10.73
N SER A 41 7.94 3.44 -10.64
CA SER A 41 9.26 3.89 -11.06
C SER A 41 10.18 4.14 -9.86
N GLU A 42 11.48 4.22 -10.11
CA GLU A 42 12.43 4.63 -9.07
C GLU A 42 12.09 6.03 -8.56
N GLY A 43 12.00 6.16 -7.23
CA GLY A 43 11.64 7.40 -6.56
C GLY A 43 10.15 7.57 -6.28
N ASP A 44 9.28 6.69 -6.79
CA ASP A 44 7.86 6.71 -6.41
C ASP A 44 7.69 6.39 -4.92
N GLU A 45 6.85 7.18 -4.26
CA GLU A 45 6.51 7.00 -2.86
C GLU A 45 5.18 6.23 -2.74
N VAL A 46 5.18 5.19 -1.91
CA VAL A 46 3.98 4.40 -1.62
C VAL A 46 3.59 4.58 -0.16
N ALA A 47 2.41 5.12 0.08
CA ALA A 47 1.86 5.32 1.42
C ALA A 47 0.76 4.29 1.71
N VAL A 48 0.87 3.62 2.86
CA VAL A 48 -0.20 2.80 3.43
C VAL A 48 -0.89 3.62 4.50
N LEU A 49 -2.18 3.89 4.32
CA LEU A 49 -2.99 4.77 5.15
C LEU A 49 -4.07 3.96 5.87
N PRO A 50 -3.83 3.49 7.11
CA PRO A 50 -4.86 2.86 7.91
C PRO A 50 -6.08 3.78 8.07
N PRO A 51 -7.27 3.23 8.29
CA PRO A 51 -8.45 4.04 8.54
C PRO A 51 -8.19 4.99 9.71
N VAL A 52 -8.47 6.27 9.51
CA VAL A 52 -8.34 7.27 10.57
C VAL A 52 -9.31 6.88 11.69
N SER A 53 -8.82 6.71 12.91
CA SER A 53 -9.64 6.58 14.11
C SER A 53 -10.19 7.97 14.43
N GLY A 54 -11.17 8.42 13.65
CA GLY A 54 -11.86 9.68 13.90
C GLY A 54 -12.60 9.58 15.23
N GLY A 55 -12.08 10.26 16.26
CA GLY A 55 -12.84 10.63 17.44
C GLY A 55 -13.74 11.82 17.18
#